data_AF-A0A0D6TIA4-F1
#
_entry.id   AF-A0A0D6TIA4-F1
#
_cell.length_a   1.000
_cell.length_b   1.000
_cell.length_c   1.000
_cell.angle_alpha   90.00
_cell.angle_beta   90.00
_cell.angle_gamma   90.00
#
_symmetry.space_group_name_H-M   'P 1'
#
loop_
_entity.id
_entity.type
_entity.pdbx_description
1 polymer ?
#
loop_
_entity_poly.entity_id
_entity_poly.type
_entity_poly.pdbx_seq_one_letter_code
_entity_poly.pdbx_strand_id
1 'polypeptide(L)'
;MRFLLFLIILFHFSCSQEKKKNIAKKTEEQNKITVIFKGRTYEKDSIKDSSGSVSYSLAKMFYRENNDFVDYELNVENVNKPDTIVITTKNKIYLQHPFHLNFSATYILKPGDTVVFNYPNDTPYITYLNKNADSLGTNEYVRRNLEYPLIESNFSFFRKNKRKRNKQEEEKAQQDYKERNAIILSHFNSLKEKQAIEDEIYQINTFNQFENIEKHDSIFNATINLGIEKYSNCLLYSFYNKFPVVKIKTGNGVFVDSRINFDNVLKINSIKSKNKDFLLYTFLEEIINNFSKPDAEKYFQ
;
A
#
# COMPACT_ATOMS: atom_id res chain seq x y z
N MET A 1 14.32 71.67 -31.46
CA MET A 1 13.24 70.84 -30.88
C MET A 1 12.82 69.72 -31.86
N ARG A 2 13.75 68.83 -32.25
CA ARG A 2 13.49 67.73 -33.22
C ARG A 2 14.26 66.43 -32.94
N PHE A 3 14.99 66.31 -31.82
CA PHE A 3 15.82 65.14 -31.53
C PHE A 3 15.35 64.29 -30.34
N LEU A 4 14.28 64.68 -29.64
CA LEU A 4 13.82 63.99 -28.43
C LEU A 4 12.70 62.97 -28.64
N LEU A 5 12.13 62.89 -29.85
CA LEU A 5 10.99 62.02 -30.18
C LEU A 5 11.39 60.66 -30.77
N PHE A 6 12.67 60.44 -31.08
CA PHE A 6 13.14 59.18 -31.68
C PHE A 6 13.68 58.16 -30.66
N LEU A 7 13.91 58.54 -29.41
CA LEU A 7 14.50 57.64 -28.39
C LEU A 7 13.46 56.79 -27.63
N ILE A 8 12.16 57.10 -27.74
CA ILE A 8 11.10 56.40 -26.98
C ILE A 8 10.56 55.17 -27.72
N ILE A 9 10.78 55.07 -29.04
CA ILE A 9 10.25 53.94 -29.85
C ILE A 9 11.17 52.70 -29.80
N LEU A 10 12.43 52.84 -29.39
CA LEU A 10 13.39 51.72 -29.33
C LEU A 10 13.28 50.86 -28.05
N PHE A 11 12.48 51.25 -27.06
CA PHE A 11 12.31 50.48 -25.81
C PHE A 11 11.10 49.52 -25.80
N HIS A 12 10.38 49.35 -26.91
CA HIS A 12 9.17 48.49 -26.94
C HIS A 12 9.33 47.16 -27.68
N PHE A 13 10.53 46.79 -28.14
CA PHE A 13 10.76 45.53 -28.88
C PHE A 13 11.66 44.50 -28.18
N SER A 14 11.95 44.65 -26.88
CA SER A 14 12.72 43.63 -26.14
C SER A 14 11.87 42.91 -25.09
N CYS A 15 10.76 42.30 -25.53
CA CYS A 15 10.09 41.29 -24.72
C CYS A 15 9.25 40.36 -25.59
N SER A 16 9.90 39.49 -26.36
CA SER A 16 9.19 38.31 -26.87
C SER A 16 10.11 37.10 -26.87
N GLN A 17 9.61 36.02 -26.24
CA GLN A 17 10.02 34.62 -26.35
C GLN A 17 10.97 33.98 -25.31
N GLU A 18 10.76 34.21 -24.00
CA GLU A 18 11.30 33.28 -22.96
C GLU A 18 10.25 32.59 -22.08
N LYS A 19 8.94 32.77 -22.31
CA LYS A 19 7.90 32.23 -21.42
C LYS A 19 7.43 30.79 -21.69
N LYS A 20 7.84 30.13 -22.78
CA LYS A 20 7.34 28.76 -23.10
C LYS A 20 8.19 27.60 -22.55
N LYS A 21 9.49 27.79 -22.27
CA LYS A 21 10.34 26.72 -21.70
C LYS A 21 10.15 26.52 -20.19
N ASN A 22 9.84 27.59 -19.45
CA ASN A 22 9.69 27.51 -17.99
C ASN A 22 8.34 26.93 -17.53
N ILE A 23 7.28 27.07 -18.33
CA ILE A 23 5.98 26.47 -17.99
C ILE A 23 6.07 24.94 -18.12
N ALA A 24 6.66 24.43 -19.21
CA ALA A 24 6.82 22.99 -19.41
C ALA A 24 7.67 22.32 -18.32
N LYS A 25 8.83 22.90 -17.95
CA LYS A 25 9.68 22.39 -16.85
C LYS A 25 8.95 22.35 -15.50
N LYS A 26 8.16 23.39 -15.20
CA LYS A 26 7.41 23.48 -13.94
C LYS A 26 6.25 22.47 -13.88
N THR A 27 5.58 22.21 -15.00
CA THR A 27 4.54 21.18 -15.11
C THR A 27 5.11 19.76 -15.03
N GLU A 28 6.34 19.56 -15.51
CA GLU A 28 7.01 18.25 -15.48
C GLU A 28 7.53 17.90 -14.08
N GLU A 29 8.00 18.87 -13.30
CA GLU A 29 8.34 18.69 -11.88
C GLU A 29 7.11 18.42 -11.00
N GLN A 30 5.94 18.98 -11.35
CA GLN A 30 4.69 18.77 -10.61
C GLN A 30 4.11 17.35 -10.76
N ASN A 31 4.55 16.56 -11.74
CA ASN A 31 4.12 15.17 -11.94
C ASN A 31 5.15 14.14 -11.46
N LYS A 32 6.06 14.55 -10.57
CA LYS A 32 7.11 13.67 -10.05
C LYS A 32 7.01 13.56 -8.55
N ILE A 33 7.20 12.35 -8.04
CA ILE A 33 7.42 12.06 -6.63
C ILE A 33 8.85 11.58 -6.51
N THR A 34 9.66 12.28 -5.71
CA THR A 34 11.06 11.90 -5.47
C THR A 34 11.16 11.21 -4.12
N VAL A 35 11.65 9.97 -4.12
CA VAL A 35 11.78 9.14 -2.93
C VAL A 35 13.26 8.81 -2.72
N ILE A 36 13.82 9.32 -1.63
CA ILE A 36 15.22 9.12 -1.26
C ILE A 36 15.27 8.10 -0.13
N PHE A 37 15.83 6.92 -0.40
CA PHE A 37 16.04 5.87 0.57
C PHE A 37 17.45 5.99 1.14
N LYS A 38 17.60 6.25 2.45
CA LYS A 38 18.93 6.16 3.08
C LYS A 38 19.41 4.71 3.17
N GLY A 39 20.71 4.52 3.38
CA GLY A 39 21.28 3.18 3.58
C GLY A 39 20.63 2.42 4.74
N ARG A 40 20.40 1.13 4.52
CA ARG A 40 19.79 0.18 5.47
C ARG A 40 20.59 -1.13 5.50
N THR A 41 20.61 -1.83 6.64
CA THR A 41 21.36 -3.10 6.81
C THR A 41 20.50 -4.34 6.56
N TYR A 42 19.17 -4.23 6.67
CA TYR A 42 18.20 -5.32 6.47
C TYR A 42 18.35 -6.50 7.45
N GLU A 43 19.07 -6.30 8.56
CA GLU A 43 19.31 -7.37 9.52
C GLU A 43 18.00 -7.87 10.13
N LYS A 44 17.09 -6.95 10.43
CA LYS A 44 15.78 -7.30 11.02
C LYS A 44 14.77 -7.83 10.02
N ASP A 45 15.05 -7.72 8.73
CA ASP A 45 14.22 -8.27 7.64
C ASP A 45 14.71 -9.66 7.19
N SER A 46 15.71 -10.20 7.88
CA SER A 46 16.36 -11.43 7.49
C SER A 46 16.01 -12.58 8.43
N ILE A 47 15.76 -13.76 7.86
CA ILE A 47 15.63 -15.00 8.63
C ILE A 47 17.00 -15.66 8.66
N LYS A 48 17.53 -15.88 9.87
CA LYS A 48 18.72 -16.70 10.09
C LYS A 48 18.28 -18.14 10.35
N ASP A 49 18.84 -19.10 9.63
CA ASP A 49 18.67 -20.52 9.91
C ASP A 49 19.63 -20.99 11.01
N SER A 50 19.50 -22.25 11.44
CA SER A 50 20.33 -22.83 12.51
C SER A 50 21.80 -23.02 12.12
N SER A 51 22.14 -22.95 10.83
CA SER A 51 23.52 -22.98 10.33
C SER A 51 24.17 -21.60 10.28
N GLY A 52 23.41 -20.55 10.59
CA GLY A 52 23.84 -19.15 10.46
C GLY A 52 23.64 -18.58 9.06
N SER A 53 23.04 -19.34 8.12
CA SER A 53 22.69 -18.83 6.80
C SER A 53 21.59 -17.79 6.90
N VAL A 54 21.72 -16.71 6.15
CA VAL A 54 20.80 -15.57 6.14
C VAL A 54 20.00 -15.60 4.85
N SER A 55 18.70 -15.88 4.94
CA SER A 55 17.79 -15.62 3.82
C SER A 55 17.26 -14.19 3.95
N TYR A 56 17.75 -13.31 3.10
CA TYR A 56 17.20 -11.97 2.94
C TYR A 56 15.82 -12.09 2.31
N SER A 57 14.78 -11.72 3.05
CA SER A 57 13.54 -11.33 2.38
C SER A 57 13.69 -9.84 2.09
N LEU A 58 14.19 -9.50 0.89
CA LEU A 58 13.95 -8.18 0.35
C LEU A 58 12.46 -8.13 0.02
N ALA A 59 11.64 -7.93 1.05
CA ALA A 59 10.21 -7.83 0.89
C ALA A 59 9.97 -6.69 -0.11
N LYS A 60 9.38 -7.05 -1.25
CA LYS A 60 9.23 -6.14 -2.39
C LYS A 60 8.38 -4.96 -1.96
N MET A 61 8.84 -3.76 -2.30
CA MET A 61 8.03 -2.55 -2.17
C MET A 61 7.16 -2.42 -3.41
N PHE A 62 5.95 -1.96 -3.21
CA PHE A 62 5.04 -1.66 -4.30
C PHE A 62 4.24 -0.42 -3.98
N TYR A 63 3.76 0.27 -5.02
CA TYR A 63 2.76 1.30 -4.85
C TYR A 63 1.58 1.07 -5.77
N ARG A 64 0.43 1.61 -5.37
CA ARG A 64 -0.76 1.75 -6.21
C ARG A 64 -1.11 3.21 -6.37
N GLU A 65 -1.63 3.58 -7.53
CA GLU A 65 -2.21 4.90 -7.73
C GLU A 65 -3.58 5.03 -7.08
N ASN A 66 -4.00 6.28 -6.84
CA ASN A 66 -5.29 6.58 -6.27
C ASN A 66 -6.46 6.02 -7.11
N ASN A 67 -7.34 5.25 -6.46
CA ASN A 67 -8.45 4.51 -7.08
C ASN A 67 -8.04 3.46 -8.12
N ASP A 68 -6.79 2.99 -8.07
CA ASP A 68 -6.28 1.92 -8.93
C ASP A 68 -5.83 0.71 -8.09
N PHE A 69 -5.88 -0.49 -8.67
CA PHE A 69 -5.49 -1.73 -7.99
C PHE A 69 -4.22 -2.38 -8.55
N VAL A 70 -3.62 -1.77 -9.58
CA VAL A 70 -2.39 -2.26 -10.19
C VAL A 70 -1.20 -2.01 -9.25
N ASP A 71 -0.47 -3.07 -8.93
CA ASP A 71 0.76 -3.01 -8.15
C ASP A 71 1.96 -2.66 -9.04
N TYR A 72 2.61 -1.54 -8.73
CA TYR A 72 3.86 -1.13 -9.36
C TYR A 72 5.02 -1.44 -8.41
N GLU A 73 5.84 -2.43 -8.77
CA GLU A 73 7.02 -2.82 -8.00
C GLU A 73 8.08 -1.71 -8.00
N LEU A 74 8.65 -1.43 -6.83
CA LEU A 74 9.79 -0.53 -6.64
C LEU A 74 11.03 -1.34 -6.30
N ASN A 75 11.96 -1.35 -7.25
CA ASN A 75 13.29 -1.93 -7.06
C ASN A 75 14.17 -0.90 -6.34
N VAL A 76 14.37 -1.08 -5.03
CA VAL A 76 15.20 -0.20 -4.20
C VAL A 76 16.50 -0.90 -3.86
N GLU A 77 17.63 -0.26 -4.17
CA GLU A 77 18.98 -0.79 -3.95
C GLU A 77 19.72 -0.01 -2.85
N ASN A 78 19.12 0.14 -1.67
CA ASN A 78 19.69 0.94 -0.57
C ASN A 78 20.44 0.12 0.51
N VAL A 79 21.02 -1.03 0.14
CA VAL A 79 21.83 -1.84 1.08
C VAL A 79 23.12 -1.09 1.41
N ASN A 80 23.25 -0.60 2.64
CA ASN A 80 24.39 0.18 3.14
C ASN A 80 24.77 1.44 2.33
N LYS A 81 23.95 1.85 1.37
CA LYS A 81 24.13 3.06 0.54
C LYS A 81 22.77 3.70 0.29
N PRO A 82 22.69 5.02 0.05
CA PRO A 82 21.44 5.63 -0.33
C PRO A 82 21.04 5.24 -1.77
N ASP A 83 19.74 5.28 -2.04
CA ASP A 83 19.14 5.13 -3.36
C ASP A 83 18.07 6.21 -3.56
N THR A 84 17.79 6.60 -4.79
CA THR A 84 16.77 7.61 -5.10
C THR A 84 15.95 7.19 -6.30
N ILE A 85 14.64 7.11 -6.10
CA ILE A 85 13.67 6.76 -7.13
C ILE A 85 12.80 7.97 -7.44
N VAL A 86 12.54 8.17 -8.73
CA VAL A 86 11.59 9.18 -9.22
C VAL A 86 10.40 8.47 -9.84
N ILE A 87 9.22 8.66 -9.25
CA ILE A 87 7.96 8.12 -9.76
C ILE A 87 7.27 9.22 -10.55
N THR A 88 6.98 8.98 -11.83
CA THR A 88 6.28 9.95 -12.68
C THR A 88 4.80 9.60 -12.70
N THR A 89 3.97 10.43 -12.06
CA THR A 89 2.52 10.24 -11.96
C THR A 89 1.81 11.57 -11.72
N LYS A 90 0.55 11.64 -12.16
CA LYS A 90 -0.37 12.75 -11.86
C LYS A 90 -1.23 12.46 -10.62
N ASN A 91 -1.17 11.23 -10.13
CA ASN A 91 -2.02 10.75 -9.06
C ASN A 91 -1.23 10.64 -7.75
N LYS A 92 -1.95 10.78 -6.64
CA LYS A 92 -1.45 10.35 -5.34
C LYS A 92 -1.22 8.84 -5.37
N ILE A 93 -0.21 8.37 -4.66
CA ILE A 93 0.12 6.95 -4.55
C ILE A 93 0.09 6.47 -3.11
N TYR A 94 -0.11 5.17 -2.94
CA TYR A 94 -0.02 4.45 -1.68
C TYR A 94 1.15 3.48 -1.77
N LEU A 95 2.28 3.88 -1.20
CA LEU A 95 3.50 3.08 -1.15
C LEU A 95 3.44 2.13 0.05
N GLN A 96 3.43 0.82 -0.22
CA GLN A 96 3.59 -0.21 0.80
C GLN A 96 5.06 -0.48 1.04
N HIS A 97 5.52 -0.27 2.27
CA HIS A 97 6.88 -0.54 2.69
C HIS A 97 6.90 -1.62 3.77
N PRO A 98 7.30 -2.86 3.41
CA PRO A 98 7.49 -3.92 4.38
C PRO A 98 8.73 -3.68 5.26
N PHE A 99 8.69 -4.14 6.50
CA PHE A 99 9.80 -4.10 7.45
C PHE A 99 9.67 -5.15 8.56
N HIS A 100 10.81 -5.55 9.14
CA HIS A 100 10.93 -6.48 10.27
C HIS A 100 10.14 -7.79 10.08
N LEU A 101 10.21 -8.35 8.87
CA LEU A 101 9.55 -9.58 8.38
C LEU A 101 8.02 -9.61 8.37
N ASN A 102 7.37 -8.96 9.33
CA ASN A 102 5.94 -9.13 9.60
C ASN A 102 5.16 -7.82 9.57
N PHE A 103 5.82 -6.68 9.38
CA PHE A 103 5.15 -5.39 9.32
C PHE A 103 5.18 -4.83 7.90
N SER A 104 4.17 -4.04 7.59
CA SER A 104 4.12 -3.21 6.39
C SER A 104 3.44 -1.90 6.75
N ALA A 105 4.02 -0.78 6.32
CA ALA A 105 3.43 0.54 6.47
C ALA A 105 3.05 1.13 5.12
N THR A 106 1.89 1.77 5.07
CA THR A 106 1.40 2.47 3.88
C THR A 106 1.72 3.96 3.96
N TYR A 107 2.49 4.48 3.01
CA TYR A 107 2.82 5.90 2.88
C TYR A 107 2.02 6.54 1.75
N ILE A 108 1.41 7.69 2.04
CA ILE A 108 0.61 8.43 1.07
C ILE A 108 1.48 9.53 0.47
N LEU A 109 1.90 9.38 -0.79
CA LEU A 109 2.75 10.34 -1.48
C LEU A 109 1.98 11.04 -2.60
N LYS A 110 2.19 12.35 -2.78
CA LYS A 110 1.50 13.18 -3.77
C LYS A 110 2.50 13.71 -4.81
N PRO A 111 2.08 13.94 -6.06
CA PRO A 111 2.92 14.59 -7.06
C PRO A 111 3.50 15.92 -6.54
N GLY A 112 4.79 16.13 -6.78
CA GLY A 112 5.59 17.22 -6.23
C GLY A 112 6.28 16.89 -4.91
N ASP A 113 5.95 15.80 -4.22
CA ASP A 113 6.59 15.44 -2.95
C ASP A 113 8.07 15.03 -3.15
N THR A 114 8.92 15.48 -2.23
CA THR A 114 10.27 14.92 -2.05
C THR A 114 10.38 14.37 -0.63
N VAL A 115 10.52 13.06 -0.51
CA VAL A 115 10.55 12.35 0.78
C VAL A 115 11.86 11.63 1.00
N VAL A 116 12.30 11.59 2.25
CA VAL A 116 13.47 10.84 2.69
C VAL A 116 13.03 9.73 3.65
N PHE A 117 13.27 8.49 3.27
CA PHE A 117 13.18 7.34 4.17
C PHE A 117 14.48 7.20 4.95
N ASN A 118 14.38 7.35 6.26
CA ASN A 118 15.40 7.01 7.24
C ASN A 118 15.12 5.62 7.80
N TYR A 119 16.18 4.94 8.25
CA TYR A 119 16.08 3.57 8.78
C TYR A 119 16.70 3.40 10.18
N PRO A 120 16.28 4.18 11.20
CA PRO A 120 16.70 3.87 12.56
C PRO A 120 16.27 2.44 12.88
N ASN A 121 17.22 1.59 13.26
CA ASN A 121 16.96 0.20 13.63
C ASN A 121 16.26 -0.62 12.53
N ASP A 122 16.62 -0.40 11.26
CA ASP A 122 15.97 -1.01 10.09
C ASP A 122 14.47 -0.75 10.02
N THR A 123 13.99 0.41 10.50
CA THR A 123 12.56 0.75 10.46
C THR A 123 12.32 1.96 9.57
N PRO A 124 11.36 1.93 8.62
CA PRO A 124 11.14 3.04 7.71
C PRO A 124 10.47 4.24 8.41
N TYR A 125 11.15 5.38 8.45
CA TYR A 125 10.61 6.66 8.90
C TYR A 125 10.76 7.70 7.80
N ILE A 126 9.66 8.36 7.42
CA ILE A 126 9.70 9.37 6.37
C ILE A 126 9.82 10.79 6.90
N THR A 127 10.52 11.62 6.15
CA THR A 127 10.55 13.08 6.33
C THR A 127 10.26 13.72 4.98
N TYR A 128 9.32 14.67 4.93
CA TYR A 128 9.07 15.49 3.74
C TYR A 128 10.05 16.66 3.72
N LEU A 129 10.79 16.82 2.62
CA LEU A 129 11.75 17.94 2.50
C LEU A 129 11.08 19.25 2.08
N ASN A 130 9.91 19.16 1.43
CA ASN A 130 9.21 20.30 0.84
C ASN A 130 7.87 20.62 1.53
N LYS A 131 7.63 20.09 2.73
CA LYS A 131 6.45 20.40 3.56
C LYS A 131 6.87 20.84 4.94
N ASN A 132 6.24 21.89 5.45
CA ASN A 132 6.31 22.30 6.85
C ASN A 132 5.31 21.46 7.67
N ALA A 133 5.58 20.16 7.83
CA ALA A 133 4.99 19.34 8.89
C ALA A 133 5.57 17.93 8.80
N ASP A 134 6.05 17.42 9.93
CA ASP A 134 6.13 15.98 10.15
C ASP A 134 4.78 15.38 9.77
N SER A 135 4.74 14.50 8.77
CA SER A 135 3.57 13.67 8.53
C SER A 135 3.46 12.66 9.67
N LEU A 136 3.08 13.14 10.85
CA LEU A 136 3.04 12.38 12.10
C LEU A 136 2.33 11.05 11.84
N GLY A 137 1.16 11.09 11.19
CA GLY A 137 0.28 9.92 11.11
C GLY A 137 0.87 8.63 10.51
N THR A 138 1.73 8.67 9.49
CA THR A 138 2.30 7.42 8.95
C THR A 138 3.49 6.92 9.77
N ASN A 139 4.35 7.82 10.25
CA ASN A 139 5.42 7.46 11.19
C ASN A 139 4.85 6.99 12.53
N GLU A 140 3.67 7.48 12.92
CA GLU A 140 2.94 7.04 14.11
C GLU A 140 2.54 5.57 14.03
N TYR A 141 2.04 5.11 12.88
CA TYR A 141 1.73 3.68 12.69
C TYR A 141 2.96 2.80 12.88
N VAL A 142 4.08 3.20 12.28
CA VAL A 142 5.36 2.52 12.42
C VAL A 142 5.80 2.48 13.88
N ARG A 143 5.79 3.63 14.56
CA ARG A 143 6.14 3.76 15.99
C ARG A 143 5.29 2.83 16.86
N ARG A 144 3.97 2.80 16.64
CA ARG A 144 3.04 1.98 17.43
C ARG A 144 3.25 0.49 17.22
N ASN A 145 3.55 0.06 16.00
CA ASN A 145 3.88 -1.34 15.72
C ASN A 145 5.19 -1.79 16.39
N LEU A 146 6.14 -0.88 16.62
CA LEU A 146 7.35 -1.18 17.37
C LEU A 146 7.15 -1.19 18.89
N GLU A 147 6.33 -0.27 19.42
CA GLU A 147 5.98 -0.24 20.85
C GLU A 147 5.14 -1.45 21.26
N TYR A 148 4.26 -1.89 20.37
CA TYR A 148 3.38 -3.05 20.57
C TYR A 148 3.61 -4.04 19.42
N PRO A 149 4.63 -4.92 19.50
CA PRO A 149 4.92 -5.85 18.42
C PRO A 149 3.75 -6.80 18.14
N LEU A 150 3.75 -7.42 16.95
CA LEU A 150 2.77 -8.45 16.63
C LEU A 150 2.85 -9.58 17.64
N ILE A 151 1.68 -10.05 18.07
CA ILE A 151 1.58 -11.25 18.88
C ILE A 151 2.12 -12.41 18.06
N GLU A 152 2.81 -13.32 18.76
CA GLU A 152 3.46 -14.46 18.14
C GLU A 152 2.49 -15.17 17.18
N SER A 153 2.87 -15.28 15.90
CA SER A 153 2.04 -15.96 14.91
C SER A 153 1.95 -17.46 15.21
N ASN A 154 0.93 -18.14 14.66
CA ASN A 154 0.83 -19.60 14.76
C ASN A 154 2.08 -20.31 14.18
N PHE A 155 2.68 -19.73 13.14
CA PHE A 155 3.93 -20.23 12.57
C PHE A 155 5.11 -20.04 13.53
N SER A 156 5.27 -18.86 14.13
CA SER A 156 6.34 -18.60 15.12
C SER A 156 6.20 -19.50 16.35
N PHE A 157 4.97 -19.65 16.87
CA PHE A 157 4.68 -20.56 17.96
C PHE A 157 5.03 -22.01 17.60
N PHE A 158 4.63 -22.47 16.41
CA PHE A 158 4.96 -23.81 15.94
C PHE A 158 6.47 -24.00 15.77
N ARG A 159 7.18 -23.02 15.20
CA ARG A 159 8.65 -23.10 15.02
C ARG A 159 9.36 -23.26 16.36
N LYS A 160 8.89 -22.54 17.39
CA LYS A 160 9.44 -22.55 18.75
C LYS A 160 9.06 -23.81 19.54
N ASN A 161 7.78 -24.19 19.52
CA ASN A 161 7.24 -25.23 20.40
C ASN A 161 7.09 -26.60 19.71
N LYS A 162 7.30 -26.68 18.40
CA LYS A 162 7.10 -27.88 17.55
C LYS A 162 5.70 -28.49 17.65
N ARG A 163 4.71 -27.68 18.04
CA ARG A 163 3.30 -28.06 18.14
C ARG A 163 2.41 -26.87 17.86
N LYS A 164 1.13 -27.13 17.57
CA LYS A 164 0.10 -26.08 17.51
C LYS A 164 -0.27 -25.63 18.93
N ARG A 165 -0.86 -24.44 19.01
CA ARG A 165 -1.48 -23.96 20.24
C ARG A 165 -2.59 -24.90 20.67
N ASN A 166 -2.70 -25.12 21.97
CA ASN A 166 -3.90 -25.71 22.55
C ASN A 166 -5.00 -24.63 22.65
N LYS A 167 -6.20 -25.04 23.04
CA LYS A 167 -7.36 -24.14 23.14
C LYS A 167 -7.12 -22.92 24.04
N GLN A 168 -6.53 -23.11 25.23
CA GLN A 168 -6.28 -22.02 26.18
C GLN A 168 -5.23 -21.03 25.64
N GLU A 169 -4.19 -21.53 24.98
CA GLU A 169 -3.17 -20.69 24.35
C GLU A 169 -3.72 -19.89 23.18
N GLU A 170 -4.63 -20.48 22.41
CA GLU A 170 -5.33 -19.80 21.30
C GLU A 170 -6.25 -18.70 21.84
N GLU A 171 -7.05 -18.99 22.87
CA GLU A 171 -7.92 -18.02 23.52
C GLU A 171 -7.12 -16.85 24.11
N LYS A 172 -5.98 -17.13 24.76
CA LYS A 172 -5.07 -16.08 25.25
C LYS A 172 -4.49 -15.25 24.11
N ALA A 173 -4.00 -15.87 23.04
CA ALA A 173 -3.45 -15.15 21.90
C ALA A 173 -4.49 -14.23 21.23
N GLN A 174 -5.74 -14.68 21.14
CA GLN A 174 -6.85 -13.85 20.65
C GLN A 174 -7.17 -12.69 21.59
N GLN A 175 -7.16 -12.92 22.90
CA GLN A 175 -7.39 -11.86 23.88
C GLN A 175 -6.29 -10.80 23.84
N ASP A 176 -5.01 -11.22 23.85
CA ASP A 176 -3.86 -10.33 23.70
C ASP A 176 -4.00 -9.48 22.43
N TYR A 177 -4.51 -10.07 21.33
CA TYR A 177 -4.69 -9.38 20.05
C TYR A 177 -5.77 -8.32 20.10
N LYS A 178 -6.89 -8.62 20.74
CA LYS A 178 -7.97 -7.65 20.98
C LYS A 178 -7.50 -6.49 21.84
N GLU A 179 -6.78 -6.76 22.93
CA GLU A 179 -6.26 -5.74 23.84
C GLU A 179 -5.26 -4.82 23.14
N ARG A 180 -4.30 -5.39 22.40
CA ARG A 180 -3.35 -4.63 21.57
C ARG A 180 -4.08 -3.71 20.59
N ASN A 181 -5.06 -4.23 19.87
CA ASN A 181 -5.79 -3.45 18.87
C ASN A 181 -6.61 -2.33 19.52
N ALA A 182 -7.23 -2.57 20.68
CA ALA A 182 -7.96 -1.54 21.41
C ALA A 182 -7.05 -0.37 21.82
N ILE A 183 -5.82 -0.65 22.27
CA ILE A 183 -4.82 0.38 22.61
C ILE A 183 -4.45 1.20 21.37
N ILE A 184 -4.16 0.53 20.26
CA ILE A 184 -3.81 1.20 19.00
C ILE A 184 -4.98 2.06 18.49
N LEU A 185 -6.22 1.58 18.59
CA LEU A 185 -7.40 2.34 18.22
C LEU A 185 -7.53 3.62 19.03
N SER A 186 -7.48 3.47 20.35
CA SER A 186 -7.63 4.58 21.28
C SER A 186 -6.60 5.67 20.98
N HIS A 187 -5.38 5.27 20.64
CA HIS A 187 -4.35 6.20 20.20
C HIS A 187 -4.72 6.95 18.92
N PHE A 188 -5.14 6.25 17.86
CA PHE A 188 -5.53 6.89 16.60
C PHE A 188 -6.79 7.75 16.74
N ASN A 189 -7.75 7.34 17.58
CA ASN A 189 -8.91 8.16 17.95
C ASN A 189 -8.46 9.47 18.61
N SER A 190 -7.55 9.40 19.58
CA SER A 190 -7.03 10.61 20.24
C SER A 190 -6.33 11.55 19.26
N LEU A 191 -5.54 11.01 18.32
CA LEU A 191 -4.91 11.81 17.26
C LEU A 191 -5.93 12.45 16.34
N LYS A 192 -7.00 11.72 15.97
CA LYS A 192 -8.08 12.19 15.12
C LYS A 192 -8.91 13.30 15.78
N GLU A 193 -9.25 13.13 17.05
CA GLU A 193 -9.96 14.15 17.86
C GLU A 193 -9.15 15.44 17.96
N LYS A 194 -7.82 15.33 18.13
CA LYS A 194 -6.89 16.47 18.16
C LYS A 194 -6.59 17.07 16.79
N GLN A 195 -7.15 16.51 15.70
CA GLN A 195 -6.85 16.88 14.32
C GLN A 195 -5.35 16.80 13.98
N ALA A 196 -4.62 15.92 14.67
CA ALA A 196 -3.18 15.75 14.50
C ALA A 196 -2.82 14.83 13.32
N ILE A 197 -3.82 14.18 12.71
CA ILE A 197 -3.67 13.29 11.56
C ILE A 197 -4.80 13.52 10.54
N GLU A 198 -4.49 13.33 9.26
CA GLU A 198 -5.46 13.38 8.17
C GLU A 198 -6.46 12.22 8.27
N ASP A 199 -7.71 12.45 7.84
CA ASP A 199 -8.80 11.47 7.83
C ASP A 199 -8.42 10.18 7.11
N GLU A 200 -7.76 10.32 5.98
CA GLU A 200 -7.33 9.17 5.18
C GLU A 200 -6.30 8.33 5.91
N ILE A 201 -5.34 8.96 6.62
CA ILE A 201 -4.36 8.25 7.44
C ILE A 201 -5.05 7.55 8.61
N TYR A 202 -5.99 8.23 9.28
CA TYR A 202 -6.79 7.62 10.33
C TYR A 202 -7.53 6.38 9.82
N GLN A 203 -8.23 6.49 8.69
CA GLN A 203 -8.98 5.37 8.11
C GLN A 203 -8.08 4.20 7.76
N ILE A 204 -6.96 4.40 7.05
CA ILE A 204 -6.01 3.32 6.69
C ILE A 204 -5.51 2.56 7.93
N ASN A 205 -5.24 3.27 9.02
CA ASN A 205 -4.64 2.68 10.21
C ASN A 205 -5.65 2.04 11.17
N THR A 206 -6.90 2.49 11.15
CA THR A 206 -7.99 1.92 11.96
C THR A 206 -8.84 0.89 11.20
N PHE A 207 -8.62 0.74 9.89
CA PHE A 207 -9.50 -0.07 9.05
C PHE A 207 -9.60 -1.56 9.46
N ASN A 208 -8.52 -2.12 10.02
CA ASN A 208 -8.50 -3.51 10.49
C ASN A 208 -9.46 -3.76 11.66
N GLN A 209 -10.04 -2.72 12.25
CA GLN A 209 -10.97 -2.82 13.37
C GLN A 209 -12.43 -2.81 12.94
N PHE A 210 -12.68 -2.69 11.63
CA PHE A 210 -13.98 -2.93 11.07
C PHE A 210 -14.20 -4.42 10.77
N GLU A 211 -13.99 -5.27 11.79
CA GLU A 211 -14.49 -6.67 11.86
C GLU A 211 -16.02 -6.77 11.61
N ASN A 212 -16.70 -5.64 11.38
CA ASN A 212 -18.11 -5.54 11.03
C ASN A 212 -18.41 -5.17 9.55
N ILE A 213 -17.41 -4.91 8.68
CA ILE A 213 -17.68 -4.74 7.23
C ILE A 213 -18.00 -6.09 6.55
N GLU A 214 -17.82 -7.20 7.26
CA GLU A 214 -18.15 -8.57 6.84
C GLU A 214 -19.59 -8.78 6.34
N LYS A 215 -20.50 -7.80 6.51
CA LYS A 215 -21.95 -7.99 6.34
C LYS A 215 -22.63 -7.08 5.32
N HIS A 216 -21.90 -6.29 4.55
CA HIS A 216 -22.55 -5.26 3.75
C HIS A 216 -22.38 -5.45 2.24
N ASP A 217 -23.45 -5.92 1.61
CA ASP A 217 -23.69 -5.82 0.15
C ASP A 217 -23.45 -4.41 -0.40
N SER A 218 -23.51 -3.38 0.45
CA SER A 218 -23.23 -2.00 0.07
C SER A 218 -21.79 -1.78 -0.39
N ILE A 219 -20.82 -2.62 0.01
CA ILE A 219 -19.42 -2.48 -0.42
C ILE A 219 -19.27 -2.63 -1.93
N PHE A 220 -20.04 -3.53 -2.56
CA PHE A 220 -20.02 -3.69 -4.01
C PHE A 220 -20.42 -2.41 -4.74
N ASN A 221 -21.32 -1.62 -4.13
CA ASN A 221 -21.89 -0.41 -4.71
C ASN A 221 -21.16 0.86 -4.23
N ALA A 222 -20.24 0.75 -3.27
CA ALA A 222 -19.47 1.86 -2.73
C ALA A 222 -18.35 2.29 -3.70
N THR A 223 -18.03 3.59 -3.69
CA THR A 223 -16.78 4.07 -4.28
C THR A 223 -15.64 3.70 -3.33
N ILE A 224 -14.85 2.67 -3.69
CA ILE A 224 -13.72 2.21 -2.90
C ILE A 224 -12.43 2.70 -3.54
N ASN A 225 -11.52 3.21 -2.72
CA ASN A 225 -10.18 3.51 -3.18
C ASN A 225 -9.32 2.24 -3.15
N LEU A 226 -9.25 1.56 -4.29
CA LEU A 226 -8.53 0.29 -4.42
C LEU A 226 -7.00 0.44 -4.36
N GLY A 227 -6.50 1.69 -4.36
CA GLY A 227 -5.08 1.99 -4.12
C GLY A 227 -4.66 1.65 -2.69
N ILE A 228 -5.62 1.60 -1.77
CA ILE A 228 -5.42 1.14 -0.40
C ILE A 228 -5.67 -0.36 -0.36
N GLU A 229 -4.60 -1.15 -0.21
CA GLU A 229 -4.64 -2.62 -0.18
C GLU A 229 -5.70 -3.18 0.78
N LYS A 230 -5.79 -2.61 1.99
CA LYS A 230 -6.78 -3.03 3.00
C LYS A 230 -8.22 -2.93 2.51
N TYR A 231 -8.54 -1.92 1.69
CA TYR A 231 -9.88 -1.75 1.14
C TYR A 231 -10.16 -2.78 0.04
N SER A 232 -9.16 -3.08 -0.77
CA SER A 232 -9.22 -4.15 -1.78
C SER A 232 -9.44 -5.52 -1.12
N ASN A 233 -8.70 -5.83 -0.05
CA ASN A 233 -8.85 -7.06 0.73
C ASN A 233 -10.24 -7.18 1.36
N CYS A 234 -10.81 -6.05 1.79
CA CYS A 234 -12.17 -6.02 2.33
C CYS A 234 -13.23 -6.31 1.26
N LEU A 235 -13.10 -5.73 0.07
CA LEU A 235 -13.97 -6.06 -1.06
C LEU A 235 -13.90 -7.56 -1.41
N LEU A 236 -12.70 -8.14 -1.44
CA LEU A 236 -12.49 -9.57 -1.67
C LEU A 236 -13.11 -10.43 -0.56
N TYR A 237 -12.93 -10.05 0.70
CA TYR A 237 -13.53 -10.76 1.84
C TYR A 237 -15.06 -10.71 1.81
N SER A 238 -15.65 -9.54 1.55
CA SER A 238 -17.09 -9.40 1.39
C SER A 238 -17.64 -10.21 0.21
N PHE A 239 -16.86 -10.36 -0.87
CA PHE A 239 -17.19 -11.28 -1.95
C PHE A 239 -17.30 -12.72 -1.46
N TYR A 240 -16.31 -13.22 -0.72
CA TYR A 240 -16.31 -14.58 -0.19
C TYR A 240 -17.36 -14.85 0.89
N ASN A 241 -17.83 -13.81 1.59
CA ASN A 241 -18.97 -13.94 2.49
C ASN A 241 -20.31 -14.05 1.75
N LYS A 242 -20.43 -13.39 0.60
CA LYS A 242 -21.65 -13.43 -0.22
C LYS A 242 -21.74 -14.69 -1.07
N PHE A 243 -20.60 -15.15 -1.61
CA PHE A 243 -20.54 -16.29 -2.51
C PHE A 243 -19.77 -17.44 -1.87
N PRO A 244 -20.35 -18.66 -1.82
CA PRO A 244 -19.71 -19.79 -1.18
C PRO A 244 -18.39 -20.13 -1.89
N VAL A 245 -17.32 -20.27 -1.10
CA VAL A 245 -16.01 -20.71 -1.58
C VAL A 245 -16.09 -22.18 -2.00
N VAL A 246 -16.02 -22.44 -3.30
CA VAL A 246 -15.91 -23.80 -3.83
C VAL A 246 -14.45 -24.19 -3.88
N LYS A 247 -14.09 -25.35 -3.31
CA LYS A 247 -12.73 -25.89 -3.35
C LYS A 247 -12.68 -27.09 -4.27
N ILE A 248 -11.63 -27.18 -5.07
CA ILE A 248 -11.36 -28.31 -5.96
C ILE A 248 -10.04 -28.97 -5.59
N LYS A 249 -9.94 -30.27 -5.84
CA LYS A 249 -8.73 -31.05 -5.65
C LYS A 249 -8.10 -31.35 -7.00
N THR A 250 -6.83 -31.03 -7.15
CA THR A 250 -6.01 -31.34 -8.31
C THR A 250 -4.81 -32.17 -7.90
N GLY A 251 -3.96 -32.55 -8.86
CA GLY A 251 -2.67 -33.19 -8.58
C GLY A 251 -1.75 -32.33 -7.69
N ASN A 252 -1.92 -31.01 -7.72
CA ASN A 252 -1.10 -30.04 -6.97
C ASN A 252 -1.70 -29.69 -5.59
N GLY A 253 -2.80 -30.32 -5.18
CA GLY A 253 -3.43 -30.11 -3.88
C GLY A 253 -4.87 -29.60 -3.97
N VAL A 254 -5.33 -28.96 -2.90
CA VAL A 254 -6.69 -28.39 -2.81
C VAL A 254 -6.60 -26.87 -2.90
N PHE A 255 -7.31 -26.27 -3.85
CA PHE A 255 -7.37 -24.82 -4.01
C PHE A 255 -8.80 -24.35 -4.32
N VAL A 256 -9.03 -23.04 -4.23
CA VAL A 256 -10.33 -22.41 -4.53
C VAL A 256 -10.58 -22.39 -6.03
N ASP A 257 -11.78 -22.78 -6.47
CA ASP A 257 -12.14 -22.73 -7.89
C ASP A 257 -12.43 -21.28 -8.33
N SER A 258 -11.38 -20.55 -8.70
CA SER A 258 -11.46 -19.14 -9.09
C SER A 258 -12.31 -18.88 -10.35
N ARG A 259 -12.55 -19.91 -11.18
CA ARG A 259 -13.47 -19.84 -12.33
C ARG A 259 -14.91 -19.58 -11.91
N ILE A 260 -15.36 -20.27 -10.85
CA ILE A 260 -16.69 -20.08 -10.29
C ILE A 260 -16.81 -18.67 -9.69
N ASN A 261 -15.75 -18.19 -9.04
CA ASN A 261 -15.72 -16.83 -8.49
C ASN A 261 -15.80 -15.77 -9.59
N PHE A 262 -15.04 -15.93 -10.67
CA PHE A 262 -15.11 -15.06 -11.85
C PHE A 262 -16.54 -14.99 -12.41
N ASP A 263 -17.18 -16.14 -12.63
CA ASP A 263 -18.55 -16.23 -13.11
C ASP A 263 -19.55 -15.60 -12.13
N ASN A 264 -19.31 -15.70 -10.82
CA ASN A 264 -20.15 -15.09 -9.79
C ASN A 264 -20.01 -13.57 -9.78
N VAL A 265 -18.82 -13.01 -10.01
CA VAL A 265 -18.64 -11.55 -10.16
C VAL A 265 -19.47 -11.02 -11.34
N LEU A 266 -19.51 -11.74 -12.46
CA LEU A 266 -20.29 -11.35 -13.63
C LEU A 266 -21.80 -11.27 -13.34
N LYS A 267 -22.31 -12.09 -12.41
CA LYS A 267 -23.73 -12.11 -12.00
C LYS A 267 -24.11 -10.97 -11.06
N ILE A 268 -23.15 -10.20 -10.52
CA ILE A 268 -23.47 -9.07 -9.63
C ILE A 268 -23.91 -7.88 -10.48
N ASN A 269 -25.21 -7.58 -10.49
CA ASN A 269 -25.75 -6.48 -11.32
C ASN A 269 -25.47 -5.08 -10.76
N SER A 270 -25.37 -4.92 -9.44
CA SER A 270 -25.29 -3.60 -8.78
C SER A 270 -23.86 -3.12 -8.52
N ILE A 271 -22.85 -3.94 -8.81
CA ILE A 271 -21.45 -3.63 -8.48
C ILE A 271 -20.92 -2.43 -9.27
N LYS A 272 -20.18 -1.55 -8.59
CA LYS A 272 -19.43 -0.47 -9.25
C LYS A 272 -18.38 -1.04 -10.20
N SER A 273 -18.23 -0.42 -11.36
CA SER A 273 -17.28 -0.87 -12.40
C SER A 273 -15.89 -1.16 -11.86
N LYS A 274 -15.26 -0.22 -11.13
CA LYS A 274 -13.91 -0.44 -10.61
C LYS A 274 -13.79 -1.59 -9.61
N ASN A 275 -14.81 -1.80 -8.77
CA ASN A 275 -14.84 -2.93 -7.85
C ASN A 275 -15.00 -4.25 -8.62
N LYS A 276 -15.80 -4.23 -9.70
CA LYS A 276 -15.95 -5.37 -10.61
C LYS A 276 -14.64 -5.70 -11.32
N ASP A 277 -13.98 -4.69 -11.89
CA ASP A 277 -12.71 -4.83 -12.59
C ASP A 277 -11.64 -5.43 -11.68
N PHE A 278 -11.55 -4.96 -10.43
CA PHE A 278 -10.65 -5.54 -9.44
C PHE A 278 -10.95 -7.02 -9.17
N LEU A 279 -12.20 -7.37 -8.84
CA LEU A 279 -12.54 -8.76 -8.54
C LEU A 279 -12.32 -9.69 -9.75
N LEU A 280 -12.68 -9.24 -10.95
CA LEU A 280 -12.42 -9.99 -12.19
C LEU A 280 -10.93 -10.18 -12.43
N TYR A 281 -10.14 -9.11 -12.26
CA TYR A 281 -8.69 -9.18 -12.40
C TYR A 281 -8.07 -10.17 -11.41
N THR A 282 -8.44 -10.08 -10.12
CA THR A 282 -7.96 -10.98 -9.07
C THR A 282 -8.27 -12.44 -9.39
N PHE A 283 -9.51 -12.76 -9.76
CA PHE A 283 -9.86 -14.14 -10.08
C PHE A 283 -9.24 -14.61 -11.40
N LEU A 284 -9.03 -13.73 -12.37
CA LEU A 284 -8.32 -14.05 -13.60
C LEU A 284 -6.85 -14.41 -13.33
N GLU A 285 -6.15 -13.67 -12.48
CA GLU A 285 -4.79 -14.02 -12.04
C GLU A 285 -4.76 -15.40 -11.37
N GLU A 286 -5.72 -15.68 -10.48
CA GLU A 286 -5.82 -17.00 -9.86
C GLU A 286 -6.12 -18.12 -10.88
N ILE A 287 -6.93 -17.85 -11.91
CA ILE A 287 -7.20 -18.80 -12.99
C ILE A 287 -5.90 -19.12 -13.74
N ILE A 288 -5.16 -18.09 -14.15
CA ILE A 288 -3.90 -18.23 -14.90
C ILE A 288 -2.87 -19.05 -14.11
N ASN A 289 -2.77 -18.81 -12.81
CA ASN A 289 -1.76 -19.44 -11.96
C ASN A 289 -2.10 -20.90 -11.57
N ASN A 290 -3.37 -21.27 -11.54
CA ASN A 290 -3.81 -22.56 -10.98
C ASN A 290 -4.44 -23.53 -11.99
N PHE A 291 -4.81 -23.09 -13.19
CA PHE A 291 -5.50 -23.90 -14.19
C PHE A 291 -4.70 -24.11 -15.47
N SER A 292 -5.15 -25.06 -16.29
CA SER A 292 -4.52 -25.35 -17.57
C SER A 292 -4.69 -24.18 -18.55
N LYS A 293 -3.78 -24.06 -19.52
CA LYS A 293 -3.86 -23.01 -20.56
C LYS A 293 -5.22 -23.00 -21.30
N PRO A 294 -5.78 -24.15 -21.75
CA PRO A 294 -7.09 -24.18 -22.38
C PRO A 294 -8.23 -23.68 -21.47
N ASP A 295 -8.18 -24.00 -20.17
CA ASP A 295 -9.17 -23.50 -19.22
C ASP A 295 -9.06 -21.99 -19.04
N ALA A 296 -7.84 -21.45 -19.01
CA ALA A 296 -7.59 -20.03 -18.87
C ALA A 296 -8.03 -19.24 -20.12
N GLU A 297 -7.74 -19.73 -21.33
CA GLU A 297 -8.07 -19.08 -22.61
C GLU A 297 -9.58 -18.76 -22.77
N LYS A 298 -10.46 -19.56 -22.16
CA LYS A 298 -11.91 -19.31 -22.14
C LYS A 298 -12.29 -17.96 -21.50
N TYR A 299 -11.47 -17.47 -20.57
CA TYR A 299 -11.75 -16.25 -19.78
C TYR A 299 -11.11 -14.98 -20.36
N PHE A 300 -10.45 -15.09 -21.52
CA PHE A 300 -9.86 -13.96 -22.26
C PHE A 300 -10.67 -13.53 -23.49
N GLN A 301 -11.86 -14.13 -23.71
CA GLN A 301 -12.80 -13.78 -24.77
C GLN A 301 -13.82 -12.74 -24.28
#